data_AF-A0A3M2IV58-F1
#
_entry.id   AF-A0A3M2IV58-F1
#
_cell.length_a   1.000
_cell.length_b   1.000
_cell.length_c   1.000
_cell.angle_alpha   90.00
_cell.angle_beta   90.00
_cell.angle_gamma   90.00
#
_symmetry.space_group_name_H-M   'P 1'
#
loop_
_entity.id
_entity.type
_entity.pdbx_description
1 polymer ?
#
loop_
_entity_poly.entity_id
_entity_poly.type
_entity_poly.pdbx_seq_one_letter_code
_entity_poly.pdbx_strand_id
1 'polypeptide(L)'
;MRRKLGQFFFRYRSYTPIPLLILMVLYAQPTWLSFVKGGLLVILGESLRIWSVAYAGGETRTRKVGASALVTAGPYALVRNPLYLANTLIYTGVALMANFWMPWLLLLVWVWCGVQYYFIILLEEERLLELFGEAYEAYRRTVPRILPALRPQFPMNSLSPNLRGALASERSTLLNLILVVGLLSVRMALI
;
A
#
# COMPACT_ATOMS: atom_id res chain seq x y z
N MET A 1 -11.26 19.99 9.47
CA MET A 1 -10.72 19.83 8.10
C MET A 1 -10.00 18.49 7.89
N ARG A 2 -9.01 18.14 8.72
CA ARG A 2 -8.22 16.90 8.61
C ARG A 2 -9.06 15.60 8.56
N ARG A 3 -10.01 15.43 9.48
CA ARG A 3 -10.91 14.24 9.53
C ARG A 3 -11.74 14.05 8.25
N LYS A 4 -12.26 15.14 7.66
CA LYS A 4 -13.04 15.10 6.40
C LYS A 4 -12.16 14.66 5.21
N LEU A 5 -10.94 15.20 5.12
CA LEU A 5 -9.97 14.81 4.10
C LEU A 5 -9.54 13.34 4.24
N GLY A 6 -9.25 12.90 5.47
CA GLY A 6 -8.97 11.49 5.75
C GLY A 6 -10.11 10.57 5.31
N GLN A 7 -11.37 10.93 5.60
CA GLN A 7 -12.53 10.13 5.22
C GLN A 7 -12.69 10.07 3.69
N PHE A 8 -12.48 11.21 3.02
CA PHE A 8 -12.50 11.28 1.56
C PHE A 8 -11.44 10.35 0.95
N PHE A 9 -10.17 10.52 1.34
CA PHE A 9 -9.08 9.69 0.83
C PHE A 9 -9.29 8.22 1.17
N PHE A 10 -9.73 7.90 2.39
CA PHE A 10 -9.99 6.51 2.79
C PHE A 10 -11.08 5.87 1.92
N ARG A 11 -12.21 6.57 1.70
CA ARG A 11 -13.33 6.05 0.90
C ARG A 11 -12.98 5.86 -0.57
N TYR A 12 -12.18 6.78 -1.13
CA TYR A 12 -11.85 6.81 -2.56
C TYR A 12 -10.45 6.29 -2.89
N ARG A 13 -9.69 5.74 -1.93
CA ARG A 13 -8.30 5.26 -2.10
C ARG A 13 -8.05 4.31 -3.27
N SER A 14 -9.09 3.57 -3.70
CA SER A 14 -9.01 2.66 -4.85
C SER A 14 -9.18 3.36 -6.20
N TYR A 15 -9.75 4.57 -6.22
CA TYR A 15 -10.05 5.33 -7.44
C TYR A 15 -9.07 6.49 -7.66
N THR A 16 -8.53 7.07 -6.59
CA THR A 16 -7.52 8.13 -6.65
C THR A 16 -6.28 7.81 -7.51
N PRO A 17 -5.78 6.56 -7.63
CA PRO A 17 -4.65 6.26 -8.52
C PRO A 17 -5.03 6.18 -10.01
N ILE A 18 -6.31 6.03 -10.37
CA ILE A 18 -6.73 5.73 -11.74
C ILE A 18 -6.25 6.78 -12.76
N PRO A 19 -6.40 8.11 -12.53
CA PRO A 19 -5.91 9.10 -13.48
C PRO A 19 -4.40 9.01 -13.70
N LEU A 20 -3.65 8.75 -12.62
CA LEU A 20 -2.19 8.59 -12.68
C LEU A 20 -1.80 7.34 -13.47
N LEU A 21 -2.50 6.22 -13.26
CA LEU A 21 -2.28 4.98 -14.02
C LEU A 21 -2.62 5.13 -15.50
N ILE A 22 -3.69 5.86 -15.84
CA ILE A 22 -4.05 6.16 -17.24
C ILE A 22 -2.92 6.96 -17.90
N LEU A 23 -2.45 8.03 -17.25
CA LEU A 23 -1.30 8.80 -17.76
C LEU A 23 -0.07 7.91 -17.95
N MET A 24 0.19 6.99 -17.01
CA MET A 24 1.30 6.06 -17.11
C MET A 24 1.21 5.14 -18.32
N VAL A 25 0.03 4.59 -18.63
CA VAL A 25 -0.16 3.72 -19.80
C VAL A 25 -0.15 4.53 -21.11
N LEU A 26 -0.72 5.73 -21.10
CA LEU A 26 -0.82 6.58 -22.30
C LEU A 26 0.53 7.16 -22.75
N TYR A 27 1.44 7.43 -21.83
CA TYR A 27 2.75 8.00 -22.17
C TYR A 27 3.91 7.04 -21.97
N ALA A 28 3.63 5.76 -21.71
CA ALA A 28 4.65 4.76 -21.42
C ALA A 28 5.74 4.70 -22.51
N GLN A 29 7.00 4.75 -22.09
CA GLN A 29 8.20 4.52 -22.90
C GLN A 29 9.03 3.39 -22.26
N PRO A 30 8.42 2.19 -22.08
CA PRO A 30 9.04 1.10 -21.32
C PRO A 30 10.29 0.58 -22.02
N THR A 31 11.31 0.25 -21.24
CA THR A 31 12.50 -0.48 -21.69
C THR A 31 12.59 -1.78 -20.93
N TRP A 32 13.33 -2.78 -21.43
CA TRP A 32 13.52 -4.03 -20.71
C TRP A 32 14.07 -3.80 -19.28
N LEU A 33 15.05 -2.90 -19.15
CA LEU A 33 15.65 -2.58 -17.86
C LEU A 33 14.65 -1.93 -16.91
N SER A 34 13.81 -1.01 -17.40
CA SER A 34 12.79 -0.35 -16.58
C SER A 34 11.69 -1.33 -16.15
N PHE A 35 11.34 -2.27 -17.03
CA PHE A 35 10.40 -3.35 -16.76
C PHE A 35 10.88 -4.29 -15.66
N VAL A 36 12.15 -4.74 -15.74
CA VAL A 36 12.75 -5.60 -14.71
C VAL A 36 12.83 -4.88 -13.37
N LYS A 37 13.37 -3.66 -13.34
CA LYS A 37 13.49 -2.87 -12.09
C LYS A 37 12.13 -2.61 -11.45
N GLY A 38 11.16 -2.18 -12.25
CA GLY A 38 9.81 -1.91 -11.77
C GLY A 38 9.07 -3.17 -11.35
N GLY A 39 9.22 -4.27 -12.09
CA GLY A 39 8.64 -5.57 -11.78
C GLY A 39 9.13 -6.13 -10.44
N LEU A 40 10.42 -6.00 -10.14
CA LEU A 40 10.97 -6.39 -8.83
C LEU A 40 10.33 -5.61 -7.67
N LEU A 41 10.11 -4.30 -7.82
CA LEU A 41 9.42 -3.49 -6.81
C LEU A 41 7.94 -3.85 -6.68
N VAL A 42 7.25 -4.15 -7.79
CA VAL A 42 5.85 -4.60 -7.76
C VAL A 42 5.73 -5.93 -7.01
N ILE A 43 6.59 -6.91 -7.29
CA ILE A 43 6.61 -8.21 -6.62
C ILE A 43 6.89 -8.05 -5.12
N LEU A 44 7.89 -7.24 -4.77
CA LEU A 44 8.22 -6.96 -3.38
C LEU A 44 7.05 -6.29 -2.64
N GLY A 45 6.45 -5.27 -3.25
CA GLY A 45 5.32 -4.55 -2.70
C GLY A 45 4.10 -5.45 -2.51
N GLU A 46 3.73 -6.24 -3.51
CA GLU A 46 2.59 -7.15 -3.43
C GLU A 46 2.82 -8.28 -2.42
N SER A 47 4.06 -8.79 -2.31
CA SER A 47 4.41 -9.78 -1.28
C SER A 47 4.23 -9.22 0.13
N LEU A 48 4.71 -7.99 0.38
CA LEU A 48 4.47 -7.28 1.65
C LEU A 48 2.98 -7.04 1.90
N ARG A 49 2.23 -6.73 0.84
CA ARG A 49 0.78 -6.50 0.91
C ARG A 49 0.03 -7.77 1.32
N ILE A 50 0.29 -8.89 0.65
CA ILE A 50 -0.29 -10.20 0.97
C ILE A 50 0.06 -10.60 2.41
N TRP A 51 1.32 -10.41 2.83
CA TRP A 51 1.75 -10.68 4.20
C TRP A 51 0.98 -9.82 5.21
N SER A 52 0.75 -8.55 4.91
CA SER A 52 -0.02 -7.64 5.77
C SER A 52 -1.49 -8.05 5.87
N VAL A 53 -2.13 -8.33 4.75
CA VAL A 53 -3.54 -8.77 4.71
C VAL A 53 -3.72 -10.14 5.39
N ALA A 54 -2.71 -11.01 5.36
CA ALA A 54 -2.77 -12.30 6.07
C ALA A 54 -2.95 -12.14 7.59
N TYR A 55 -2.43 -11.06 8.18
CA TYR A 55 -2.62 -10.75 9.60
C TYR A 55 -3.82 -9.85 9.88
N ALA A 56 -4.05 -8.83 9.04
CA ALA A 56 -5.15 -7.87 9.23
C ALA A 56 -6.51 -8.33 8.72
N GLY A 57 -6.55 -9.38 7.89
CA GLY A 57 -7.76 -9.92 7.30
C GLY A 57 -8.38 -9.03 6.21
N GLY A 58 -9.55 -9.46 5.74
CA GLY A 58 -10.30 -8.79 4.67
C GLY A 58 -10.88 -7.43 5.06
N GLU A 59 -10.89 -7.08 6.36
CA GLU A 59 -11.37 -5.78 6.86
C GLU A 59 -10.60 -4.60 6.24
N THR A 60 -9.37 -4.84 5.80
CA THR A 60 -8.51 -3.92 5.04
C THR A 60 -9.14 -3.42 3.73
N ARG A 61 -10.11 -4.15 3.17
CA ARG A 61 -10.87 -3.78 1.96
C ARG A 61 -12.15 -3.00 2.24
N THR A 62 -12.53 -2.84 3.50
CA THR A 62 -13.77 -2.16 3.85
C THR A 62 -13.65 -0.64 3.67
N ARG A 63 -14.77 0.03 3.44
CA ARG A 63 -14.87 1.50 3.36
C ARG A 63 -15.17 2.15 4.71
N LYS A 64 -15.24 1.36 5.79
CA LYS A 64 -15.44 1.84 7.15
C LYS A 64 -14.09 1.82 7.87
N VAL A 65 -13.74 2.94 8.51
CA VAL A 65 -12.48 3.03 9.28
C VAL A 65 -12.64 2.25 10.59
N GLY A 66 -11.70 1.35 10.86
CA GLY A 66 -11.63 0.58 12.09
C GLY A 66 -10.96 -0.77 11.89
N ALA A 67 -10.84 -1.51 12.98
CA ALA A 67 -10.35 -2.89 13.01
C ALA A 67 -11.10 -3.65 14.12
N SER A 68 -11.34 -4.95 13.90
CA SER A 68 -11.90 -5.85 14.92
C SER A 68 -10.91 -6.18 16.03
N ALA A 69 -9.61 -6.16 15.75
CA ALA A 69 -8.55 -6.43 16.71
C ALA A 69 -7.30 -5.57 16.43
N LEU A 70 -6.52 -5.30 17.47
CA LEU A 70 -5.22 -4.64 17.33
C LEU A 70 -4.17 -5.66 16.86
N VAL A 71 -3.75 -5.54 15.61
CA VAL A 71 -2.75 -6.43 15.00
C VAL A 71 -1.35 -5.91 15.28
N THR A 72 -0.56 -6.70 16.02
CA THR A 72 0.85 -6.37 16.33
C THR A 72 1.85 -7.42 15.85
N ALA A 73 1.38 -8.47 15.17
CA ALA A 73 2.21 -9.54 14.62
C ALA A 73 2.50 -9.37 13.12
N GLY A 74 3.49 -10.12 12.62
CA GLY A 74 3.90 -10.08 11.21
C GLY A 74 4.51 -8.72 10.83
N PRO A 75 4.13 -8.12 9.69
CA PRO A 75 4.71 -6.84 9.27
C PRO A 75 4.33 -5.69 10.19
N TYR A 76 3.21 -5.82 10.93
CA TYR A 76 2.77 -4.83 11.93
C TYR A 76 3.70 -4.75 13.14
N ALA A 77 4.58 -5.73 13.36
CA ALA A 77 5.61 -5.65 14.40
C ALA A 77 6.78 -4.72 14.01
N LEU A 78 6.95 -4.47 12.70
CA LEU A 78 8.05 -3.70 12.13
C LEU A 78 7.63 -2.28 11.74
N VAL A 79 6.39 -2.11 11.28
CA VAL A 79 5.82 -0.82 10.86
C VAL A 79 4.32 -0.83 11.08
N ARG A 80 3.73 0.30 11.51
CA ARG A 80 2.28 0.38 11.78
C ARG A 80 1.40 0.33 10.53
N ASN A 81 1.92 0.82 9.41
CA ASN A 81 1.16 0.97 8.17
C ASN A 81 1.79 0.22 6.98
N PRO A 82 1.99 -1.11 7.08
CA PRO A 82 2.70 -1.87 6.06
C PRO A 82 1.95 -1.93 4.72
N LEU A 83 0.62 -1.83 4.72
CA LEU A 83 -0.19 -1.77 3.50
C LEU A 83 0.09 -0.51 2.66
N TYR A 84 0.32 0.64 3.30
CA TYR A 84 0.62 1.88 2.58
C TYR A 84 2.06 1.90 2.07
N LEU A 85 2.99 1.31 2.82
CA LEU A 85 4.34 1.06 2.34
C LEU A 85 4.32 0.13 1.11
N ALA A 86 3.61 -0.99 1.19
CA ALA A 86 3.42 -1.93 0.09
C ALA A 86 2.83 -1.26 -1.16
N ASN A 87 1.74 -0.51 -1.02
CA ASN A 87 1.15 0.21 -2.14
C ASN A 87 2.13 1.24 -2.74
N THR A 88 2.91 1.95 -1.92
CA THR A 88 3.90 2.92 -2.40
C THR A 88 4.99 2.23 -3.23
N LEU A 89 5.45 1.04 -2.81
CA LEU A 89 6.38 0.21 -3.59
C LEU A 89 5.78 -0.23 -4.92
N ILE A 90 4.52 -0.69 -4.92
CA ILE A 90 3.80 -1.09 -6.13
C ILE A 90 3.70 0.08 -7.11
N TYR A 91 3.22 1.25 -6.69
CA TYR A 91 3.08 2.41 -7.57
C TYR A 91 4.43 2.94 -8.07
N THR A 92 5.48 2.87 -7.24
CA THR A 92 6.85 3.19 -7.66
C THR A 92 7.33 2.21 -8.73
N GLY A 93 7.06 0.91 -8.55
CA GLY A 93 7.38 -0.12 -9.53
C GLY A 93 6.67 0.12 -10.87
N VAL A 94 5.36 0.36 -10.85
CA VAL A 94 4.59 0.67 -12.07
C VAL A 94 5.10 1.93 -12.77
N ALA A 95 5.46 2.98 -12.01
CA ALA A 95 6.04 4.20 -12.56
C ALA A 95 7.39 3.95 -13.25
N LEU A 96 8.25 3.12 -12.64
CA LEU A 96 9.49 2.69 -13.27
C LEU A 96 9.23 1.86 -14.53
N MET A 97 8.25 0.96 -14.54
CA MET A 97 7.91 0.19 -15.75
C MET A 97 7.45 1.12 -16.88
N ALA A 98 6.61 2.11 -16.57
CA ALA A 98 6.12 3.10 -17.54
C ALA A 98 7.24 3.98 -18.11
N ASN A 99 8.28 4.29 -17.32
CA ASN A 99 9.54 4.90 -17.77
C ASN A 99 9.40 6.18 -18.63
N PHE A 100 8.42 7.03 -18.33
CA PHE A 100 8.26 8.33 -18.99
C PHE A 100 8.43 9.46 -17.98
N TRP A 101 8.97 10.59 -18.45
CA TRP A 101 9.14 11.81 -17.64
C TRP A 101 9.92 11.59 -16.33
N MET A 102 10.89 10.67 -16.34
CA MET A 102 11.78 10.42 -15.21
C MET A 102 12.74 11.60 -15.00
N PRO A 103 13.02 12.04 -13.76
CA PRO A 103 12.58 11.49 -12.47
C PRO A 103 11.26 12.08 -11.92
N TRP A 104 10.65 13.04 -12.62
CA TRP A 104 9.48 13.79 -12.16
C TRP A 104 8.25 12.93 -11.89
N LEU A 105 8.06 11.86 -12.67
CA LEU A 105 6.99 10.90 -12.41
C LEU A 105 7.13 10.22 -11.03
N LEU A 106 8.35 9.88 -10.61
CA LEU A 106 8.58 9.30 -9.27
C LEU A 106 8.25 10.31 -8.19
N LEU A 107 8.69 11.57 -8.34
CA LEU A 107 8.34 12.62 -7.41
C LEU A 107 6.82 12.78 -7.30
N LEU A 108 6.09 12.79 -8.42
CA LEU A 108 4.63 12.86 -8.46
C LEU A 108 3.98 11.69 -7.71
N VAL A 109 4.44 10.46 -7.95
CA VAL A 109 3.93 9.25 -7.26
C VAL A 109 4.15 9.35 -5.76
N TRP A 110 5.34 9.79 -5.32
CA TRP A 110 5.70 9.87 -3.91
C TRP A 110 4.94 11.00 -3.19
N VAL A 111 4.79 12.15 -3.82
CA VAL A 111 3.96 13.26 -3.29
C VAL A 111 2.51 12.82 -3.18
N TRP A 112 1.96 12.18 -4.21
CA TRP A 112 0.59 11.67 -4.21
C TRP A 112 0.36 10.63 -3.11
N CYS A 113 1.25 9.62 -2.99
CA CYS A 113 1.19 8.63 -1.91
C CYS A 113 1.32 9.30 -0.54
N GLY A 114 2.27 10.22 -0.38
CA GLY A 114 2.55 10.92 0.87
C GLY A 114 1.33 11.71 1.36
N VAL A 115 0.73 12.51 0.49
CA VAL A 115 -0.48 13.30 0.83
C VAL A 115 -1.65 12.38 1.18
N GLN A 116 -1.95 11.40 0.33
CA GLN A 116 -3.08 10.50 0.54
C GLN A 116 -2.93 9.70 1.83
N TYR A 117 -1.80 9.03 2.02
CA TYR A 117 -1.60 8.15 3.17
C TYR A 117 -1.40 8.95 4.46
N TYR A 118 -0.85 10.16 4.42
CA TYR A 118 -0.79 11.01 5.62
C TYR A 118 -2.18 11.24 6.22
N PHE A 119 -3.16 11.65 5.41
CA PHE A 119 -4.52 11.91 5.91
C PHE A 119 -5.25 10.63 6.31
N ILE A 120 -5.04 9.53 5.57
CA ILE A 120 -5.64 8.24 5.93
C ILE A 120 -5.09 7.74 7.26
N ILE A 121 -3.76 7.75 7.43
CA ILE A 121 -3.12 7.27 8.65
C ILE A 121 -3.60 8.07 9.85
N LEU A 122 -3.65 9.41 9.78
CA LEU A 122 -4.15 10.21 10.91
C LEU A 122 -5.58 9.82 11.33
N LEU A 123 -6.46 9.58 10.36
CA LEU A 123 -7.83 9.14 10.62
C LEU A 123 -7.87 7.74 11.25
N GLU A 124 -7.03 6.83 10.77
CA GLU A 124 -6.92 5.47 11.31
C GLU A 124 -6.33 5.47 12.71
N GLU A 125 -5.28 6.24 12.97
CA GLU A 125 -4.66 6.35 14.30
C GLU A 125 -5.63 6.94 15.33
N GLU A 126 -6.42 7.96 14.95
CA GLU A 126 -7.52 8.48 15.78
C GLU A 126 -8.53 7.37 16.10
N ARG A 127 -8.97 6.62 15.08
CA ARG A 127 -9.96 5.56 15.26
C ARG A 127 -9.44 4.37 16.07
N LEU A 128 -8.19 3.99 15.88
CA LEU A 128 -7.55 2.90 16.62
C LEU A 128 -7.33 3.28 18.09
N LEU A 129 -7.03 4.55 18.37
CA LEU A 129 -6.98 5.05 19.75
C LEU A 129 -8.36 5.00 20.42
N GLU A 130 -9.42 5.40 19.71
CA GLU A 130 -10.80 5.27 20.21
C GLU A 130 -11.20 3.80 20.50
N LEU A 131 -10.71 2.85 19.69
CA LEU A 131 -11.07 1.43 19.79
C LEU A 131 -10.28 0.67 20.85
N PHE A 132 -8.98 0.96 20.98
CA PHE A 132 -8.04 0.13 21.76
C PHE A 132 -7.30 0.90 22.87
N GLY A 133 -7.51 2.21 22.99
CA GLY A 133 -7.01 3.03 24.09
C GLY A 133 -5.51 2.87 24.35
N GLU A 134 -5.17 2.55 25.60
CA GLU A 134 -3.78 2.41 26.07
C GLU A 134 -2.98 1.34 25.31
N ALA A 135 -3.62 0.25 24.87
CA ALA A 135 -2.94 -0.79 24.12
C ALA A 135 -2.39 -0.25 22.78
N TYR A 136 -3.17 0.60 22.10
CA TYR A 136 -2.71 1.26 20.88
C TYR A 136 -1.70 2.38 21.15
N GLU A 137 -1.85 3.10 22.26
CA GLU A 137 -0.86 4.08 22.71
C GLU A 137 0.52 3.45 22.90
N ALA A 138 0.59 2.31 23.62
CA ALA A 138 1.82 1.58 23.85
C ALA A 138 2.45 1.08 22.53
N TYR A 139 1.60 0.54 21.63
CA TYR A 139 2.04 0.09 20.31
C TYR A 139 2.59 1.24 19.46
N ARG A 140 1.92 2.41 19.43
CA ARG A 140 2.32 3.52 18.56
C ARG A 140 3.59 4.25 19.00
N ARG A 141 3.94 4.17 20.29
CA ARG A 141 5.17 4.73 20.85
C ARG A 141 6.42 3.98 20.40
N THR A 142 6.29 2.69 20.13
CA THR A 142 7.42 1.79 19.86
C THR A 142 7.55 1.46 18.38
N VAL A 143 6.43 1.22 17.69
CA VAL A 143 6.46 0.83 16.28
C VAL A 143 6.43 2.06 15.38
N PRO A 144 7.36 2.20 14.40
CA PRO A 144 7.39 3.36 13.52
C PRO A 144 6.18 3.40 12.58
N ARG A 145 5.82 4.62 12.13
CA ARG A 145 4.61 4.84 11.31
C ARG A 145 4.74 4.33 9.87
N ILE A 146 5.88 4.58 9.21
CA ILE A 146 6.06 4.35 7.76
C ILE A 146 7.35 3.58 7.44
N LEU A 147 8.49 4.00 8.00
CA LEU A 147 9.76 3.31 7.78
C LEU A 147 9.87 2.12 8.70
N PRO A 148 10.07 0.89 8.19
CA PRO A 148 10.10 -0.30 9.02
C PRO A 148 11.35 -0.34 9.90
N ALA A 149 11.15 -0.79 11.13
CA ALA A 149 12.25 -1.14 12.03
C ALA A 149 12.98 -2.40 11.53
N LEU A 150 14.27 -2.53 11.88
CA LEU A 150 15.07 -3.72 11.56
C LEU A 150 14.67 -4.96 12.37
N ARG A 151 14.01 -4.76 13.52
CA ARG A 151 13.54 -5.83 14.41
C ARG A 151 12.23 -5.42 15.09
N PRO A 152 11.37 -6.38 15.49
CA PRO A 152 10.17 -6.11 16.27
C PRO A 152 10.48 -5.27 17.51
N GLN A 153 9.70 -4.20 17.72
CA GLN A 153 9.87 -3.31 18.88
C GLN A 153 8.73 -3.41 19.90
N PHE A 154 7.71 -4.23 19.59
CA PHE A 154 6.53 -4.42 20.42
C PHE A 154 6.18 -5.91 20.51
N PRO A 155 5.65 -6.41 21.65
CA PRO A 155 5.21 -7.78 21.77
C PRO A 155 4.20 -8.17 20.68
N MET A 156 4.52 -9.24 19.95
CA MET A 156 3.62 -9.79 18.95
C MET A 156 2.48 -10.53 19.63
N ASN A 157 1.25 -10.29 19.17
CA ASN A 157 0.10 -11.09 19.58
C ASN A 157 0.13 -12.48 18.91
N SER A 158 -0.71 -13.40 19.39
CA SER A 158 -0.79 -14.78 18.91
C SER A 158 -1.54 -14.94 17.57
N LEU A 159 -1.78 -13.86 16.82
CA LEU A 159 -2.44 -13.94 15.51
C LEU A 159 -1.55 -14.71 14.53
N SER A 160 -2.14 -15.70 13.85
CA SER A 160 -1.49 -16.47 12.80
C SER A 160 -1.89 -15.95 11.41
N PRO A 161 -0.99 -15.97 10.41
CA PRO A 161 -1.31 -15.50 9.07
C PRO A 161 -2.34 -16.39 8.37
N ASN A 162 -3.42 -15.79 7.88
CA ASN A 162 -4.40 -16.44 7.00
C ASN A 162 -4.10 -16.14 5.53
N LEU A 163 -3.14 -16.86 4.95
CA LEU A 163 -2.73 -16.67 3.55
C LEU A 163 -3.85 -16.92 2.54
N ARG A 164 -4.70 -17.91 2.78
CA ARG A 164 -5.81 -18.23 1.88
C ARG A 164 -6.84 -17.10 1.84
N GLY A 165 -7.20 -16.57 3.01
CA GLY A 165 -8.06 -15.39 3.13
C GLY A 165 -7.43 -14.13 2.54
N ALA A 166 -6.11 -13.97 2.69
CA ALA A 166 -5.37 -12.89 2.07
C ALA A 166 -5.46 -12.95 0.55
N LEU A 167 -5.06 -14.06 -0.08
CA LEU A 167 -5.11 -14.21 -1.55
C LEU A 167 -6.52 -13.99 -2.11
N ALA A 168 -7.55 -14.48 -1.42
CA ALA A 168 -8.94 -14.23 -1.81
C ALA A 168 -9.29 -12.73 -1.77
N SER A 169 -8.85 -12.02 -0.73
CA SER A 169 -9.05 -10.57 -0.56
C SER A 169 -8.21 -9.74 -1.55
N GLU A 170 -7.11 -10.32 -2.04
CA GLU A 170 -6.13 -9.68 -2.94
C GLU A 170 -6.44 -9.87 -4.43
N ARG A 171 -7.38 -10.76 -4.78
CA ARG A 171 -7.76 -11.06 -6.17
C ARG A 171 -7.95 -9.80 -7.03
N SER A 172 -8.64 -8.79 -6.51
CA SER A 172 -8.86 -7.53 -7.24
C SER A 172 -7.57 -6.75 -7.51
N THR A 173 -6.63 -6.72 -6.56
CA THR A 173 -5.32 -6.07 -6.77
C THR A 173 -4.50 -6.83 -7.78
N LEU A 174 -4.43 -8.16 -7.66
CA LEU A 174 -3.70 -9.01 -8.60
C LEU A 174 -4.22 -8.84 -10.03
N LEU A 175 -5.54 -8.83 -10.23
CA LEU A 175 -6.14 -8.59 -11.55
C LEU A 175 -5.79 -7.21 -12.10
N ASN A 176 -5.84 -6.17 -11.27
CA ASN A 176 -5.46 -4.82 -11.67
C ASN A 176 -3.97 -4.72 -12.04
N LEU A 177 -3.09 -5.39 -11.29
CA LEU A 177 -1.66 -5.45 -11.58
C LEU A 177 -1.40 -6.18 -12.90
N ILE A 178 -2.02 -7.34 -13.12
CA ILE A 178 -1.91 -8.08 -14.38
C ILE A 178 -2.39 -7.22 -15.55
N LEU A 179 -3.51 -6.51 -15.40
CA LEU A 179 -4.03 -5.60 -16.42
C LEU A 179 -3.03 -4.48 -16.73
N VAL A 180 -2.56 -3.74 -15.72
CA VAL A 180 -1.65 -2.61 -15.91
C VAL A 180 -0.31 -3.07 -16.50
N VAL A 181 0.29 -4.13 -15.96
CA VAL A 181 1.54 -4.70 -16.48
C VAL A 181 1.35 -5.23 -17.89
N GLY A 182 0.21 -5.86 -18.20
CA GLY A 182 -0.14 -6.29 -19.55
C GLY A 182 -0.23 -5.13 -20.53
N LEU A 183 -0.90 -4.04 -20.16
CA LEU A 183 -0.98 -2.82 -20.98
C LEU A 183 0.40 -2.19 -21.22
N LEU A 184 1.25 -2.13 -20.20
CA LEU A 184 2.63 -1.65 -20.35
C LEU A 184 3.50 -2.60 -21.21
N SER A 185 3.24 -3.90 -21.16
CA SER A 185 3.92 -4.90 -22.01
C SER A 185 3.53 -4.72 -23.49
N VAL A 186 2.25 -4.50 -23.76
CA VAL A 186 1.76 -4.19 -25.12
C VAL A 186 2.40 -2.90 -25.63
N ARG A 187 2.49 -1.87 -24.79
CA ARG A 187 3.21 -0.63 -25.13
C ARG A 187 4.67 -0.89 -25.51
N MET A 188 5.36 -1.76 -24.75
CA MET A 188 6.75 -2.13 -25.03
C MET A 188 6.93 -2.87 -26.36
N ALA A 189 5.92 -3.62 -26.81
CA ALA A 189 5.96 -4.34 -28.08
C ALA A 189 5.62 -3.47 -29.30
N LEU A 190 5.01 -2.29 -29.09
CA LEU A 190 4.55 -1.40 -30.15
C LEU A 190 5.52 -0.24 -30.48
N ILE A 191 6.56 -0.05 -29.67
CA ILE A 191 7.61 0.98 -29.82
C ILE A 191 8.90 0.29 -30.24
#